data_AF-A0A938HNR2-F1
#
_entry.id   AF-A0A938HNR2-F1
#
_cell.length_a   1.000
_cell.length_b   1.000
_cell.length_c   1.000
_cell.angle_alpha   90.00
_cell.angle_beta   90.00
_cell.angle_gamma   90.00
#
_symmetry.space_group_name_H-M   'P 1'
#
loop_
_entity.id
_entity.type
_entity.pdbx_description
1 polymer ?
#
loop_
_entity_poly.entity_id
_entity_poly.type
_entity_poly.pdbx_seq_one_letter_code
_entity_poly.pdbx_strand_id
1 'polypeptide(L)' 'MPPLPKKKHTRARKGGRAAHHFLESPGLSPCPCPRRVRIRPHRACPECGHYKGRTMPGNWPSDDLLVSRPERGS' A
#
# COMPACT_ATOMS: atom_id res chain seq x y z
N MET A 1 16.69 29.92 15.53
CA MET A 1 17.69 28.83 15.38
C MET A 1 17.00 27.50 15.68
N PRO A 2 16.98 26.49 14.79
CA PRO A 2 16.37 25.20 15.08
C PRO A 2 17.22 24.39 16.08
N PRO A 3 16.61 23.54 16.91
CA PRO A 3 17.35 22.72 17.88
C PRO A 3 18.23 21.69 17.19
N LEU A 4 19.53 21.64 17.56
CA LEU A 4 20.48 20.64 17.06
C LEU A 4 20.64 19.46 18.02
N PRO A 5 20.75 18.22 17.51
CA PRO A 5 21.06 17.07 18.35
C PRO A 5 22.45 17.21 18.96
N LYS A 6 22.54 17.05 20.28
CA LYS A 6 23.80 17.19 21.03
C LYS A 6 24.82 16.09 20.71
N LYS A 7 24.37 14.88 20.38
CA LYS A 7 25.21 13.70 20.09
C LYS A 7 24.58 12.81 19.02
N LYS A 8 25.42 12.05 18.31
CA LYS A 8 24.99 11.00 17.38
C LYS A 8 24.24 9.88 18.13
N HIS A 9 23.12 9.41 17.59
CA HIS A 9 22.44 8.24 18.13
C HIS A 9 23.27 6.97 17.90
N THR A 10 23.35 6.11 18.92
CA THR A 10 24.02 4.81 18.84
C THR A 10 23.25 3.85 17.93
N ARG A 11 23.93 2.82 17.41
CA ARG A 11 23.30 1.78 16.57
C ARG A 11 22.11 1.13 17.28
N ALA A 12 22.24 0.82 18.57
CA ALA A 12 21.16 0.27 19.39
C ALA A 12 19.94 1.22 19.48
N ARG A 13 20.15 2.52 19.72
CA ARG A 13 19.05 3.50 19.79
C ARG A 13 18.35 3.70 18.45
N LYS A 14 19.10 3.66 17.34
CA LYS A 14 18.53 3.71 15.99
C LYS A 14 17.69 2.45 15.70
N GLY A 15 18.22 1.27 16.03
CA GLY A 15 17.52 -0.01 15.86
C GLY A 15 16.23 -0.09 16.67
N GLY A 16 16.27 0.29 17.96
CA GLY A 16 15.08 0.33 18.82
C GLY A 16 14.01 1.28 18.31
N ARG A 17 14.38 2.45 17.78
CA ARG A 17 13.41 3.35 17.13
C ARG A 17 12.77 2.71 15.90
N ALA A 18 13.57 2.02 15.07
CA ALA A 18 13.09 1.39 13.84
C ALA A 18 12.30 0.09 14.08
N ALA A 19 12.33 -0.48 15.29
CA ALA A 19 11.63 -1.73 15.61
C ALA A 19 10.11 -1.65 15.40
N HIS A 20 9.53 -0.45 15.53
CA HIS A 20 8.10 -0.21 15.30
C HIS A 20 7.77 0.10 13.84
N HIS A 21 8.77 0.22 12.96
CA HIS A 21 8.59 0.56 11.56
C HIS A 21 8.38 -0.71 10.71
N PHE A 22 7.44 -1.55 11.10
CA PHE A 22 7.06 -2.72 10.31
C PHE A 22 5.90 -2.35 9.36
N LEU A 23 5.93 -2.94 8.16
CA LEU A 23 4.86 -2.78 7.17
C LEU A 23 3.86 -3.92 7.35
N GLU A 24 2.60 -3.58 7.60
CA GLU A 24 1.51 -4.55 7.61
C GLU A 24 0.99 -4.78 6.19
N SER A 25 0.78 -6.04 5.83
CA SER A 25 0.12 -6.37 4.55
C SER A 25 -1.32 -5.84 4.59
N PRO A 26 -1.79 -5.14 3.54
CA PRO A 26 -3.16 -4.65 3.52
C PRO A 26 -4.14 -5.82 3.62
N GLY A 27 -5.20 -5.65 4.41
CA GLY A 27 -6.32 -6.58 4.44
C GLY A 27 -6.98 -6.65 3.07
N LEU A 28 -7.12 -7.86 2.54
CA LEU A 28 -7.71 -8.10 1.23
C LEU A 28 -8.97 -8.96 1.39
N SER A 29 -10.09 -8.47 0.86
CA SER A 29 -11.35 -9.20 0.81
C SER A 29 -11.59 -9.82 -0.56
N PRO A 30 -12.16 -11.04 -0.65
CA PRO A 30 -12.52 -11.64 -1.93
C PRO A 30 -13.65 -10.84 -2.59
N CYS A 31 -13.49 -10.51 -3.87
CA CYS A 31 -14.57 -9.96 -4.68
C CYS A 31 -15.54 -11.09 -5.11
N PRO A 32 -16.87 -10.87 -5.09
CA PRO A 32 -17.86 -11.81 -5.63
C PRO A 32 -17.88 -11.88 -7.17
N CYS A 33 -17.02 -11.14 -7.86
CA CYS A 33 -16.96 -11.08 -9.33
C CYS A 33 -16.04 -12.18 -9.93
N PRO A 34 -16.24 -12.54 -11.21
CA PRO A 34 -15.69 -13.76 -11.83
C PRO A 34 -14.16 -13.89 -11.79
N ARG A 35 -13.43 -12.77 -11.66
CA ARG A 35 -11.96 -12.75 -11.69
C ARG A 35 -11.28 -12.93 -10.32
N ARG A 36 -12.06 -13.10 -9.25
CA ARG A 36 -11.60 -13.36 -7.86
C ARG A 36 -10.40 -12.50 -7.44
N VAL A 37 -10.38 -11.23 -7.87
CA VAL A 37 -9.36 -10.29 -7.43
C VAL A 37 -9.54 -10.00 -5.95
N ARG A 38 -8.41 -9.97 -5.25
CA ARG A 38 -8.30 -9.55 -3.86
C ARG A 38 -8.36 -8.02 -3.84
N ILE A 39 -9.46 -7.46 -3.32
CA ILE A 39 -9.69 -6.01 -3.30
C ILE A 39 -9.45 -5.49 -1.89
N ARG A 40 -8.92 -4.28 -1.78
CA ARG A 40 -8.91 -3.55 -0.50
C ARG A 40 -10.35 -3.24 -0.07
N PRO A 41 -10.70 -3.42 1.21
CA PRO A 41 -12.02 -3.06 1.71
C PRO A 41 -12.32 -1.59 1.44
N HIS A 42 -13.60 -1.27 1.20
CA HIS A 42 -14.11 0.09 0.87
C HIS A 42 -13.69 0.68 -0.48
N ARG A 43 -13.06 -0.09 -1.38
CA ARG A 43 -12.82 0.32 -2.78
C ARG A 43 -13.72 -0.44 -3.75
N ALA A 44 -14.06 0.20 -4.87
CA ALA A 44 -14.67 -0.48 -6.00
C ALA A 44 -13.63 -1.37 -6.70
N CYS A 45 -14.09 -2.48 -7.27
CA CYS A 45 -13.28 -3.36 -8.10
C CYS A 45 -12.82 -2.63 -9.38
N PRO A 46 -11.51 -2.53 -9.66
CA PRO A 46 -11.03 -1.85 -10.87
C PRO A 46 -11.43 -2.59 -12.15
N GLU A 47 -11.54 -3.93 -12.11
CA GLU A 47 -11.90 -4.74 -13.27
C GLU A 47 -13.42 -4.85 -13.51
N CYS A 48 -14.22 -4.71 -12.46
CA CYS A 48 -15.63 -5.08 -12.49
C CYS A 48 -16.58 -3.95 -12.05
N GLY A 49 -16.06 -2.80 -11.61
CA GLY A 49 -16.84 -1.60 -11.28
C GLY A 49 -17.88 -1.80 -10.17
N HIS A 50 -17.86 -2.96 -9.49
CA HIS A 50 -18.90 -3.36 -8.57
C HIS A 50 -18.56 -2.95 -7.14
N TYR A 51 -19.47 -2.19 -6.52
CA TYR A 51 -19.43 -1.84 -5.12
C TYR A 51 -20.84 -1.91 -4.55
N LYS A 52 -21.05 -2.74 -3.51
CA LYS A 52 -22.34 -2.91 -2.81
C LYS A 52 -23.55 -3.09 -3.75
N GLY A 53 -23.41 -3.93 -4.77
CA GLY A 53 -24.50 -4.27 -5.70
C GLY A 53 -24.84 -3.19 -6.74
N ARG A 54 -24.06 -2.10 -6.81
CA ARG A 54 -24.18 -1.09 -7.87
C ARG A 54 -23.00 -1.23 -8.83
N THR A 55 -23.27 -1.13 -10.12
CA THR A 55 -22.26 -1.06 -11.17
C THR A 55 -21.97 0.41 -11.44
N MET A 56 -20.75 0.85 -11.18
CA MET A 56 -20.31 2.21 -11.51
C MET A 56 -19.79 2.22 -12.96
N PRO A 57 -20.46 2.88 -13.92
CA PRO A 57 -19.91 3.13 -15.25
C PRO A 57 -18.86 4.25 -15.14
N GLY A 58 -17.67 3.89 -14.66
CA GLY A 58 -16.53 4.78 -14.57
C GLY A 58 -15.40 4.22 -15.41
N ASN A 59 -14.93 4.98 -16.38
CA ASN A 59 -13.64 4.75 -17.01
C ASN A 59 -12.54 5.00 -15.95
N TRP A 60 -12.13 3.95 -15.24
CA TRP A 60 -11.09 4.02 -14.21
C TRP A 60 -9.72 3.81 -14.86
N PRO A 61 -8.79 4.79 -14.82
CA PRO A 61 -7.42 4.54 -15.25
C PRO A 61 -6.76 3.56 -14.28
N SER A 62 -6.28 2.44 -14.83
CA SER A 62 -5.54 1.39 -14.13
C SER A 62 -4.16 1.90 -13.68
N ASP A 63 -4.11 2.79 -12.68
CA ASP A 63 -2.84 3.33 -12.16
C ASP A 63 -2.20 2.44 -11.07
N ASP A 64 -2.68 1.20 -10.88
CA ASP A 64 -2.05 0.21 -10.00
C ASP A 64 -0.99 -0.65 -10.74
N LEU A 65 -0.37 -0.14 -11.82
CA LEU A 65 0.83 -0.73 -12.44
C LEU A 65 2.15 -0.10 -11.96
N LEU A 66 2.13 0.73 -10.92
CA LEU A 66 3.35 1.28 -10.30
C LEU A 66 4.03 0.30 -9.32
N VAL A 67 4.08 -0.99 -9.69
CA VAL A 67 4.98 -2.01 -9.13
C VAL A 67 5.86 -2.58 -10.24
N SER A 68 6.41 -1.71 -11.08
CA SER A 68 7.65 -2.02 -11.80
C SER A 68 8.80 -1.36 -11.02
N ARG A 69 9.29 -2.07 -10.01
CA ARG A 69 10.59 -1.80 -9.38
C ARG A 69 11.62 -1.62 -10.50
N PRO A 70 12.34 -0.50 -10.63
CA PRO A 70 13.59 -0.55 -11.34
C PRO A 70 14.52 -1.47 -10.53
N GLU A 71 14.95 -2.56 -11.15
CA GLU A 71 16.04 -3.37 -10.65
C GLU A 71 17.27 -2.49 -10.56
N ARG A 72 17.56 -1.96 -9.36
CA ARG A 72 18.88 -1.41 -9.07
C ARG A 72 19.83 -2.57 -8.89
N GLY A 73 20.39 -3.01 -10.02
CA GLY A 73 21.60 -3.80 -10.08
C GLY A 73 22.84 -2.95 -9.77
N SER A 74 23.88 -3.69 -9.36
CA SER A 74 25.25 -3.32 -8.94
C SER A 74 25.39 -2.69 -7.56
#